data_AF-A0A8T5HNF2-F1
#
_entry.id   AF-A0A8T5HNF2-F1
#
_cell.length_a   1.000
_cell.length_b   1.000
_cell.length_c   1.000
_cell.angle_alpha   90.00
_cell.angle_beta   90.00
_cell.angle_gamma   90.00
#
_symmetry.space_group_name_H-M   'P 1'
#
loop_
_entity.id
_entity.type
_entity.pdbx_description
1 polymer ?
#
loop_
_entity_poly.entity_id
_entity_poly.type
_entity_poly.pdbx_seq_one_letter_code
_entity_poly.pdbx_strand_id
1 'polypeptide(L)'
;MSQTNLALKKLKGIKPKGVKPKLQSRLEYLHDVRDELFEHLHSIRDNHPSGFNFLRFTEIESVNNLFTDRMNNFNLDKSLLTDFVHANTGDYDADYSSFLGSLSTELLDFWCKKQKSDNKDSIFYINGGGNKFEKLFCKANTVDALIIDNFTGNYIGHSAGMKKNSVVEMLIGLNLRGDTIFSDLAIYSGQIGLVALLNSESNMSLNDIASNSGVVGVCIANNIKGCNNLNSLATSNGNMKLLHVDNLEGSESLYDLNFPYAHVEISVVGDIDIPHSYDLIDDVFRCTIPFTKELFEKKQDKENYNQAVKKYNLQEMTDLIEELSGASDKKIIKNITRLQELYKKTKTELEKETEPDFIYNLDI
;
A
#
# COMPACT_ATOMS: atom_id res chain seq x y z
N MET A 1 14.03 -61.83 17.05
CA MET A 1 13.73 -60.38 16.95
C MET A 1 12.49 -60.12 17.79
N SER A 2 12.68 -59.52 18.97
CA SER A 2 11.64 -59.30 19.98
C SER A 2 10.89 -58.01 19.65
N GLN A 3 9.58 -58.11 19.40
CA GLN A 3 8.67 -56.97 19.34
C GLN A 3 8.48 -56.41 20.75
N THR A 4 8.99 -55.20 20.99
CA THR A 4 8.73 -54.46 22.21
C THR A 4 7.30 -53.93 22.18
N ASN A 5 6.36 -54.67 22.75
CA ASN A 5 5.02 -54.19 23.07
C ASN A 5 5.13 -53.08 24.12
N LEU A 6 5.06 -51.82 23.68
CA LEU A 6 4.84 -50.65 24.55
C LEU A 6 3.36 -50.64 24.99
N ALA A 7 2.99 -51.62 25.81
CA ALA A 7 1.74 -51.58 26.54
C ALA A 7 1.84 -50.47 27.59
N LEU A 8 1.15 -49.35 27.33
CA LEU A 8 0.89 -48.30 28.32
C LEU A 8 0.27 -48.95 29.56
N LYS A 9 1.08 -49.15 30.60
CA LYS A 9 0.60 -49.49 31.94
C LYS A 9 -0.43 -48.42 32.33
N LYS A 10 -1.71 -48.81 32.40
CA LYS A 10 -2.77 -47.98 32.97
C LYS A 10 -2.36 -47.59 34.39
N LEU A 11 -1.89 -46.35 34.56
CA LEU A 11 -1.65 -45.73 35.85
C LEU A 11 -3.02 -45.58 36.55
N LYS A 12 -3.42 -46.61 37.30
CA LYS A 12 -4.58 -46.56 38.19
C LYS A 12 -4.27 -45.55 39.30
N GLY A 13 -4.95 -44.41 39.31
CA GLY A 13 -4.94 -43.48 40.43
C GLY A 13 -4.68 -42.01 40.11
N ILE A 14 -4.22 -41.68 38.89
CA ILE A 14 -4.18 -40.28 38.45
C ILE A 14 -5.49 -40.00 37.74
N LYS A 15 -6.48 -39.43 38.44
CA LYS A 15 -7.55 -38.68 37.75
C LYS A 15 -6.81 -37.63 36.91
N PRO A 16 -6.99 -37.56 35.58
CA PRO A 16 -6.44 -36.44 34.83
C PRO A 16 -7.00 -35.19 35.51
N LYS A 17 -6.13 -34.43 36.19
CA LYS A 17 -6.49 -33.09 36.68
C LYS A 17 -7.08 -32.41 35.47
N GLY A 18 -8.37 -32.07 35.55
CA GLY A 18 -9.13 -31.55 34.41
C GLY A 18 -8.23 -30.56 33.68
N VAL A 19 -7.80 -30.96 32.48
CA VAL A 19 -7.02 -30.08 31.62
C VAL A 19 -8.00 -28.97 31.34
N LYS A 20 -7.88 -27.87 32.08
CA LYS A 20 -8.65 -26.67 31.78
C LYS A 20 -8.34 -26.38 30.32
N PRO A 21 -9.34 -26.25 29.44
CA PRO A 21 -9.10 -25.85 28.06
C PRO A 21 -8.15 -24.66 28.11
N LYS A 22 -7.02 -24.75 27.41
CA LYS A 22 -6.10 -23.64 27.30
C LYS A 22 -6.93 -22.50 26.70
N LEU A 23 -7.00 -21.37 27.40
CA LEU A 23 -7.62 -20.17 26.83
C LEU A 23 -6.86 -19.90 25.53
N GLN A 24 -7.54 -20.08 24.41
CA GLN A 24 -6.97 -19.81 23.10
C GLN A 24 -6.52 -18.35 23.09
N SER A 25 -5.28 -18.11 22.72
CA SER A 25 -4.79 -16.73 22.59
C SER A 25 -5.56 -16.02 21.46
N ARG A 26 -5.62 -14.68 21.51
CA ARG A 26 -6.30 -13.90 20.46
C ARG A 26 -5.67 -14.14 19.07
N LEU A 27 -4.36 -14.40 19.01
CA LEU A 27 -3.67 -14.74 17.77
C LEU A 27 -4.00 -16.15 17.29
N GLU A 28 -4.01 -17.15 18.18
CA GLU A 28 -4.48 -18.51 17.87
C GLU A 28 -5.92 -18.46 17.32
N TYR A 29 -6.80 -17.61 17.86
CA TYR A 29 -8.16 -17.42 17.33
C TYR A 29 -8.16 -16.85 15.90
N LEU A 30 -7.34 -15.84 15.60
CA LEU A 30 -7.24 -15.31 14.24
C LEU A 30 -6.69 -16.34 13.25
N HIS A 31 -5.78 -17.21 13.68
CA HIS A 31 -5.31 -18.32 12.84
C HIS A 31 -6.41 -19.34 12.55
N ASP A 32 -7.24 -19.69 13.54
CA ASP A 32 -8.39 -20.57 13.31
C ASP A 32 -9.40 -19.93 12.33
N VAL A 33 -9.69 -18.63 12.47
CA VAL A 33 -10.58 -17.89 11.55
C VAL A 33 -9.98 -17.87 10.14
N ARG A 34 -8.68 -17.60 10.01
CA ARG A 34 -7.96 -17.66 8.73
C ARG A 34 -8.10 -19.03 8.07
N ASP A 35 -7.87 -20.10 8.81
CA ASP A 35 -7.88 -21.46 8.28
C ASP A 35 -9.30 -21.86 7.84
N GLU A 36 -10.32 -21.54 8.66
CA GLU A 36 -11.72 -21.77 8.33
C GLU A 36 -12.15 -21.01 7.06
N LEU A 37 -11.77 -19.73 6.93
CA LEU A 37 -12.07 -18.92 5.74
C LEU A 37 -11.39 -19.48 4.49
N PHE A 38 -10.13 -19.91 4.61
CA PHE A 38 -9.38 -20.46 3.48
C PHE A 38 -9.96 -21.79 2.99
N GLU A 39 -10.32 -22.69 3.91
CA GLU A 39 -10.99 -23.95 3.60
C GLU A 39 -12.36 -23.71 2.94
N HIS A 40 -13.14 -22.76 3.46
CA HIS A 40 -14.42 -22.39 2.87
C HIS A 40 -14.25 -21.85 1.44
N LEU A 41 -13.26 -20.99 1.21
CA LEU A 41 -12.94 -20.47 -0.13
C LEU A 41 -12.52 -21.57 -1.11
N HIS A 42 -11.72 -22.54 -0.65
CA HIS A 42 -11.34 -23.70 -1.45
C HIS A 42 -12.57 -24.49 -1.89
N SER A 43 -13.51 -24.72 -0.97
CA SER A 43 -14.75 -25.43 -1.30
C SER A 43 -15.57 -24.71 -2.38
N ILE A 44 -15.56 -23.37 -2.40
CA ILE A 44 -16.27 -22.57 -3.41
C ILE A 44 -15.55 -22.65 -4.76
N ARG A 45 -14.21 -22.47 -4.76
CA ARG A 45 -13.39 -22.57 -5.98
C ARG A 45 -13.58 -23.92 -6.67
N ASP A 46 -13.57 -25.01 -5.90
CA ASP A 46 -13.68 -26.36 -6.47
C ASP A 46 -15.06 -26.60 -7.11
N ASN A 47 -16.10 -25.90 -6.67
CA ASN A 47 -17.44 -25.91 -7.28
C ASN A 47 -17.59 -24.90 -8.45
N HIS A 48 -16.76 -23.86 -8.49
CA HIS A 48 -16.80 -22.77 -9.48
C HIS A 48 -15.40 -22.31 -9.93
N PRO A 49 -14.64 -23.16 -10.66
CA PRO A 49 -13.22 -22.92 -10.89
C PRO A 49 -12.93 -21.79 -11.88
N SER A 50 -13.85 -21.48 -12.80
CA SER A 50 -13.63 -20.47 -13.83
C SER A 50 -13.70 -19.05 -13.26
N GLY A 51 -12.58 -18.33 -13.28
CA GLY A 51 -12.52 -16.91 -12.90
C GLY A 51 -12.48 -16.63 -11.40
N PHE A 52 -12.26 -17.66 -10.57
CA PHE A 52 -12.11 -17.48 -9.13
C PHE A 52 -10.84 -16.69 -8.81
N ASN A 53 -10.96 -15.68 -7.96
CA ASN A 53 -9.84 -14.83 -7.55
C ASN A 53 -9.84 -14.65 -6.02
N PHE A 54 -8.84 -15.22 -5.35
CA PHE A 54 -8.67 -15.12 -3.90
C PHE A 54 -8.49 -13.68 -3.40
N LEU A 55 -8.11 -12.71 -4.26
CA LEU A 55 -8.05 -11.28 -3.92
C LEU A 55 -9.42 -10.59 -3.86
N ARG A 56 -10.51 -11.29 -4.17
CA ARG A 56 -11.89 -10.76 -4.13
C ARG A 56 -12.77 -11.58 -3.20
N PHE A 57 -12.18 -12.26 -2.22
CA PHE A 57 -12.91 -13.22 -1.42
C PHE A 57 -14.04 -12.59 -0.59
N THR A 58 -13.86 -11.36 -0.11
CA THR A 58 -14.90 -10.64 0.64
C THR A 58 -16.03 -10.14 -0.21
N GLU A 59 -15.93 -10.25 -1.53
CA GLU A 59 -17.04 -10.01 -2.44
C GLU A 59 -17.94 -11.25 -2.55
N ILE A 60 -17.50 -12.39 -2.01
CA ILE A 60 -18.30 -13.61 -1.90
C ILE A 60 -19.12 -13.53 -0.60
N GLU A 61 -20.42 -13.34 -0.74
CA GLU A 61 -21.35 -13.09 0.37
C GLU A 61 -21.19 -14.09 1.52
N SER A 62 -21.10 -15.39 1.23
CA SER A 62 -20.98 -16.43 2.26
C SER A 62 -19.68 -16.33 3.08
N VAL A 63 -18.58 -15.91 2.46
CA VAL A 63 -17.28 -15.77 3.11
C VAL A 63 -17.25 -14.47 3.92
N ASN A 64 -17.83 -13.39 3.39
CA ASN A 64 -17.96 -12.13 4.12
C ASN A 64 -18.85 -12.26 5.36
N ASN A 65 -19.96 -13.01 5.26
CA ASN A 65 -20.83 -13.30 6.40
C ASN A 65 -20.07 -14.09 7.48
N LEU A 66 -19.33 -15.13 7.09
CA LEU A 66 -18.49 -15.91 8.00
C LEU A 66 -17.44 -15.03 8.70
N PHE A 67 -16.70 -14.20 7.94
CA PHE A 67 -15.73 -13.27 8.51
C PHE A 67 -16.41 -12.30 9.49
N THR A 68 -17.52 -11.68 9.10
CA THR A 68 -18.26 -10.74 9.94
C THR A 68 -18.73 -11.39 11.24
N ASP A 69 -19.27 -12.60 11.18
CA ASP A 69 -19.74 -13.34 12.35
C ASP A 69 -18.60 -13.67 13.31
N ARG A 70 -17.43 -14.09 12.80
CA ARG A 70 -16.24 -14.37 13.60
C ARG A 70 -15.62 -13.12 14.21
N MET A 71 -15.62 -12.02 13.46
CA MET A 71 -15.06 -10.76 13.92
C MET A 71 -16.02 -9.98 14.82
N ASN A 72 -17.30 -10.35 14.88
CA ASN A 72 -18.27 -9.72 15.76
C ASN A 72 -17.87 -9.90 17.24
N ASN A 73 -17.76 -8.79 17.97
CA ASN A 73 -17.20 -8.74 19.33
C ASN A 73 -15.73 -9.14 19.47
N PHE A 74 -15.03 -9.44 18.37
CA PHE A 74 -13.59 -9.68 18.43
C PHE A 74 -12.88 -8.35 18.66
N ASN A 75 -12.16 -8.27 19.78
CA ASN A 75 -11.30 -7.14 20.03
C ASN A 75 -10.07 -7.29 19.12
N LEU A 76 -10.03 -6.60 17.98
CA LEU A 76 -8.81 -6.39 17.20
C LEU A 76 -8.16 -5.07 17.63
N ASP A 77 -6.85 -5.10 17.85
CA ASP A 77 -6.02 -3.92 18.09
C ASP A 77 -4.78 -3.95 17.17
N LYS A 78 -4.03 -2.84 17.18
CA LYS A 78 -2.85 -2.66 16.32
C LYS A 78 -1.82 -3.77 16.53
N SER A 79 -1.51 -4.10 17.78
CA SER A 79 -0.49 -5.12 18.12
C SER A 79 -0.88 -6.48 17.55
N LEU A 80 -2.14 -6.87 17.71
CA LEU A 80 -2.60 -8.17 17.23
C LEU A 80 -2.61 -8.26 15.70
N LEU A 81 -2.94 -7.17 14.99
CA LEU A 81 -2.82 -7.13 13.53
C LEU A 81 -1.35 -7.25 13.09
N THR A 82 -0.44 -6.56 13.78
CA THR A 82 1.01 -6.71 13.56
C THR A 82 1.48 -8.15 13.79
N ASP A 83 1.07 -8.77 14.91
CA ASP A 83 1.40 -10.16 15.22
C ASP A 83 0.86 -11.13 14.16
N PHE A 84 -0.36 -10.90 13.68
CA PHE A 84 -0.95 -11.68 12.60
C PHE A 84 -0.12 -11.57 11.32
N VAL A 85 0.26 -10.36 10.89
CA VAL A 85 1.10 -10.19 9.69
C VAL A 85 2.43 -10.92 9.85
N HIS A 86 3.12 -10.76 10.99
CA HIS A 86 4.39 -11.43 11.25
C HIS A 86 4.29 -12.96 11.25
N ALA A 87 3.24 -13.51 11.87
CA ALA A 87 3.00 -14.95 11.92
C ALA A 87 2.66 -15.56 10.55
N ASN A 88 2.32 -14.74 9.56
CA ASN A 88 1.99 -15.14 8.19
C ASN A 88 3.00 -14.61 7.17
N THR A 89 4.25 -14.37 7.58
CA THR A 89 5.36 -14.10 6.65
C THR A 89 5.95 -15.40 6.12
N GLY A 90 6.34 -15.43 4.86
CA GLY A 90 6.96 -16.61 4.26
C GLY A 90 6.75 -16.75 2.75
N ASP A 91 7.24 -17.86 2.21
CA ASP A 91 7.01 -18.28 0.84
C ASP A 91 5.79 -19.21 0.79
N TYR A 92 4.68 -18.69 0.28
CA TYR A 92 3.45 -19.45 0.07
C TYR A 92 3.14 -19.57 -1.42
N ASP A 93 2.26 -20.51 -1.77
CA ASP A 93 1.72 -20.57 -3.13
C ASP A 93 0.89 -19.31 -3.46
N ALA A 94 0.58 -19.13 -4.73
CA ALA A 94 -0.08 -17.94 -5.24
C ALA A 94 -1.51 -17.75 -4.68
N ASP A 95 -2.24 -18.85 -4.43
CA ASP A 95 -3.60 -18.81 -3.91
C ASP A 95 -3.60 -18.38 -2.43
N TYR A 96 -2.77 -19.03 -1.61
CA TYR A 96 -2.66 -18.68 -0.20
C TYR A 96 -2.07 -17.29 0.02
N SER A 97 -1.07 -16.89 -0.77
CA SER A 97 -0.53 -15.53 -0.77
C SER A 97 -1.60 -14.48 -1.09
N SER A 98 -2.45 -14.76 -2.09
CA SER A 98 -3.55 -13.87 -2.47
C SER A 98 -4.60 -13.75 -1.36
N PHE A 99 -4.93 -14.88 -0.74
CA PHE A 99 -5.85 -14.92 0.39
C PHE A 99 -5.30 -14.15 1.60
N LEU A 100 -4.04 -14.39 1.99
CA LEU A 100 -3.39 -13.69 3.10
C LEU A 100 -3.30 -12.19 2.85
N GLY A 101 -2.93 -11.78 1.64
CA GLY A 101 -2.93 -10.38 1.22
C GLY A 101 -4.30 -9.73 1.41
N SER A 102 -5.35 -10.35 0.88
CA SER A 102 -6.72 -9.86 1.05
C SER A 102 -7.17 -9.87 2.51
N LEU A 103 -6.84 -10.90 3.30
CA LEU A 103 -7.24 -11.00 4.69
C LEU A 103 -6.53 -9.94 5.56
N SER A 104 -5.27 -9.64 5.27
CA SER A 104 -4.55 -8.55 5.94
C SER A 104 -5.26 -7.21 5.76
N THR A 105 -5.79 -6.94 4.57
CA THR A 105 -6.57 -5.74 4.25
C THR A 105 -7.88 -5.68 5.01
N GLU A 106 -8.62 -6.79 5.06
CA GLU A 106 -9.91 -6.84 5.76
C GLU A 106 -9.75 -6.65 7.27
N LEU A 107 -8.68 -7.20 7.85
CA LEU A 107 -8.33 -6.97 9.25
C LEU A 107 -7.94 -5.49 9.49
N LEU A 108 -7.19 -4.88 8.57
CA LEU A 108 -6.88 -3.44 8.62
C LEU A 108 -8.16 -2.61 8.56
N ASP A 109 -9.04 -2.85 7.59
CA ASP A 109 -10.30 -2.13 7.43
C ASP A 109 -11.22 -2.31 8.66
N PHE A 110 -11.28 -3.51 9.24
CA PHE A 110 -12.00 -3.76 10.49
C PHE A 110 -11.45 -2.93 11.64
N TRP A 111 -10.12 -2.87 11.79
CA TRP A 111 -9.47 -2.05 12.81
C TRP A 111 -9.71 -0.54 12.58
N CYS A 112 -9.62 -0.07 11.34
CA CYS A 112 -9.87 1.33 10.98
C CYS A 112 -11.31 1.75 11.29
N LYS A 113 -12.31 0.92 10.95
CA LYS A 113 -13.74 1.18 11.29
C LYS A 113 -13.94 1.39 12.79
N LYS A 114 -13.24 0.59 13.61
CA LYS A 114 -13.28 0.72 15.07
C LYS A 114 -12.58 1.99 15.58
N GLN A 115 -11.45 2.39 14.99
CA GLN A 115 -10.82 3.68 15.34
C GLN A 115 -11.77 4.85 15.04
N LYS A 116 -12.43 4.81 13.87
CA LYS A 116 -13.40 5.84 13.47
C LYS A 116 -14.62 5.89 14.40
N SER A 117 -15.15 4.74 14.84
CA SER A 117 -16.25 4.72 15.83
C SER A 117 -15.84 5.31 17.19
N ASP A 118 -14.54 5.24 17.52
CA ASP A 118 -13.96 5.83 18.72
C ASP A 118 -13.53 7.29 18.53
N ASN A 119 -13.74 7.89 17.34
CA ASN A 119 -13.24 9.21 16.96
C ASN A 119 -11.71 9.34 17.12
N LYS A 120 -10.98 8.31 16.68
CA LYS A 120 -9.51 8.25 16.68
C LYS A 120 -8.99 8.09 15.25
N ASP A 121 -7.79 8.61 15.03
CA ASP A 121 -7.07 8.42 13.78
C ASP A 121 -6.57 6.97 13.65
N SER A 122 -6.73 6.42 12.46
CA SER A 122 -6.26 5.10 12.04
C SER A 122 -4.84 5.17 11.47
N ILE A 123 -3.87 5.42 12.35
CA ILE A 123 -2.43 5.43 12.00
C ILE A 123 -1.84 4.04 12.25
N PHE A 124 -1.61 3.28 11.18
CA PHE A 124 -1.03 1.94 11.22
C PHE A 124 0.40 1.93 10.66
N TYR A 125 1.35 1.54 11.50
CA TYR A 125 2.74 1.32 11.12
C TYR A 125 3.12 -0.13 11.37
N ILE A 126 3.83 -0.73 10.41
CA ILE A 126 4.41 -2.05 10.54
C ILE A 126 5.80 -2.11 9.90
N ASN A 127 6.76 -2.70 10.60
CA ASN A 127 8.10 -3.00 10.09
C ASN A 127 8.25 -4.50 9.91
N GLY A 128 8.56 -4.97 8.69
CA GLY A 128 8.65 -6.38 8.37
C GLY A 128 9.93 -7.06 8.81
N GLY A 129 10.97 -6.34 9.23
CA GLY A 129 12.26 -6.92 9.58
C GLY A 129 12.98 -7.58 8.40
N GLY A 130 12.63 -7.23 7.16
CA GLY A 130 13.09 -7.86 5.92
C GLY A 130 12.29 -9.10 5.53
N ASN A 131 11.25 -9.47 6.29
CA ASN A 131 10.45 -10.65 6.00
C ASN A 131 9.62 -10.49 4.72
N LYS A 132 9.23 -11.64 4.15
CA LYS A 132 8.43 -11.71 2.94
C LYS A 132 6.93 -11.74 3.24
N PHE A 133 6.15 -10.87 2.58
CA PHE A 133 4.69 -10.90 2.58
C PHE A 133 4.15 -10.42 1.21
N GLU A 134 3.69 -11.35 0.39
CA GLU A 134 3.05 -11.05 -0.90
C GLU A 134 1.70 -10.36 -0.68
N LYS A 135 1.40 -9.32 -1.49
CA LYS A 135 0.09 -8.64 -1.51
C LYS A 135 -0.34 -8.03 -0.16
N LEU A 136 0.62 -7.68 0.71
CA LEU A 136 0.35 -7.06 2.01
C LEU A 136 -0.49 -5.80 1.86
N PHE A 137 -1.64 -5.76 2.54
CA PHE A 137 -2.61 -4.65 2.50
C PHE A 137 -3.06 -4.23 1.08
N CYS A 138 -3.07 -5.19 0.15
CA CYS A 138 -3.61 -5.01 -1.20
C CYS A 138 -5.09 -4.58 -1.12
N LYS A 139 -5.47 -3.51 -1.84
CA LYS A 139 -6.82 -2.91 -1.86
C LYS A 139 -7.26 -2.24 -0.55
N ALA A 140 -6.34 -1.76 0.29
CA ALA A 140 -6.72 -0.93 1.44
C ALA A 140 -7.49 0.33 0.97
N ASN A 141 -8.69 0.55 1.50
CA ASN A 141 -9.57 1.64 1.05
C ASN A 141 -9.89 2.67 2.14
N THR A 142 -9.64 2.35 3.41
CA THR A 142 -9.97 3.24 4.52
C THR A 142 -8.86 3.26 5.56
N VAL A 143 -8.02 4.27 5.55
CA VAL A 143 -6.96 4.46 6.55
C VAL A 143 -6.46 5.90 6.54
N ASP A 144 -6.26 6.48 7.72
CA ASP A 144 -5.74 7.86 7.80
C ASP A 144 -4.22 7.85 7.50
N ALA A 145 -3.47 6.90 8.03
CA ALA A 145 -2.10 6.67 7.58
C ALA A 145 -1.71 5.19 7.64
N LEU A 146 -1.33 4.62 6.49
CA LEU A 146 -0.74 3.29 6.39
C LEU A 146 0.75 3.41 6.04
N ILE A 147 1.60 2.91 6.94
CA ILE A 147 3.05 2.92 6.78
C ILE A 147 3.58 1.48 6.80
N ILE A 148 4.16 1.05 5.68
CA ILE A 148 4.74 -0.27 5.48
C ILE A 148 6.25 -0.12 5.32
N ASP A 149 7.01 -0.75 6.19
CA ASP A 149 8.47 -0.58 6.27
C ASP A 149 9.18 -1.94 6.22
N ASN A 150 10.28 -2.03 5.48
CA ASN A 150 11.22 -3.16 5.54
C ASN A 150 10.57 -4.53 5.29
N PHE A 151 9.79 -4.65 4.21
CA PHE A 151 9.20 -5.90 3.72
C PHE A 151 9.73 -6.27 2.34
N THR A 152 9.77 -7.56 2.06
CA THR A 152 9.91 -8.10 0.70
C THR A 152 8.57 -8.68 0.24
N GLY A 153 8.23 -8.59 -1.04
CA GLY A 153 7.02 -9.20 -1.60
C GLY A 153 6.49 -8.39 -2.77
N ASN A 154 5.76 -9.05 -3.67
CA ASN A 154 5.14 -8.39 -4.79
C ASN A 154 3.76 -7.85 -4.39
N TYR A 155 3.28 -6.83 -5.11
CA TYR A 155 1.94 -6.24 -4.94
C TYR A 155 1.65 -5.68 -3.54
N ILE A 156 2.68 -5.31 -2.78
CA ILE A 156 2.51 -4.66 -1.47
C ILE A 156 1.76 -3.33 -1.69
N GLY A 157 0.66 -3.13 -0.95
CA GLY A 157 -0.21 -1.95 -1.06
C GLY A 157 -0.86 -1.73 -2.43
N HIS A 158 -0.80 -2.72 -3.32
CA HIS A 158 -1.37 -2.64 -4.66
C HIS A 158 -2.87 -2.36 -4.62
N SER A 159 -3.38 -1.58 -5.57
CA SER A 159 -4.79 -1.20 -5.69
C SER A 159 -5.38 -0.46 -4.48
N ALA A 160 -4.56 0.17 -3.62
CA ALA A 160 -5.08 0.95 -2.51
C ALA A 160 -5.87 2.17 -3.01
N GLY A 161 -6.95 2.50 -2.31
CA GLY A 161 -7.82 3.61 -2.65
C GLY A 161 -8.66 3.42 -3.93
N MET A 162 -8.83 2.20 -4.45
CA MET A 162 -9.41 1.91 -5.77
C MET A 162 -10.93 2.16 -5.92
N LYS A 163 -11.70 2.40 -4.85
CA LYS A 163 -13.16 2.54 -4.94
C LYS A 163 -13.61 3.98 -4.74
N LYS A 164 -14.71 4.38 -5.38
CA LYS A 164 -15.43 5.61 -5.04
C LYS A 164 -15.71 5.65 -3.52
N ASN A 165 -15.43 6.79 -2.89
CA ASN A 165 -15.47 7.00 -1.44
C ASN A 165 -14.39 6.28 -0.62
N SER A 166 -13.36 5.70 -1.26
CA SER A 166 -12.14 5.31 -0.54
C SER A 166 -11.47 6.57 -0.01
N VAL A 167 -11.05 6.54 1.25
CA VAL A 167 -10.34 7.64 1.90
C VAL A 167 -9.09 7.05 2.53
N VAL A 168 -8.01 7.10 1.76
CA VAL A 168 -6.65 6.85 2.24
C VAL A 168 -5.96 8.21 2.31
N GLU A 169 -5.76 8.78 3.49
CA GLU A 169 -5.11 10.10 3.54
C GLU A 169 -3.61 9.99 3.27
N MET A 170 -2.94 8.98 3.82
CA MET A 170 -1.51 8.72 3.61
C MET A 170 -1.21 7.24 3.38
N LEU A 171 -0.49 6.94 2.29
CA LEU A 171 0.09 5.63 2.01
C LEU A 171 1.60 5.77 1.86
N ILE A 172 2.36 5.16 2.76
CA ILE A 172 3.80 5.33 2.88
C ILE A 172 4.50 3.97 2.85
N GLY A 173 5.49 3.83 1.97
CA GLY A 173 6.32 2.65 1.80
C GLY A 173 7.78 3.01 2.03
N LEU A 174 8.49 2.24 2.85
CA LEU A 174 9.88 2.45 3.21
C LEU A 174 10.65 1.14 3.08
N ASN A 175 11.83 1.16 2.46
CA ASN A 175 12.72 -0.02 2.42
C ASN A 175 12.04 -1.27 1.86
N LEU A 176 11.20 -1.11 0.82
CA LEU A 176 10.41 -2.20 0.27
C LEU A 176 11.15 -2.85 -0.91
N ARG A 177 10.97 -4.18 -1.06
CA ARG A 177 11.55 -4.96 -2.16
C ARG A 177 10.54 -5.90 -2.79
N GLY A 178 10.58 -6.04 -4.11
CA GLY A 178 9.66 -6.89 -4.88
C GLY A 178 8.98 -6.12 -5.99
N ASP A 179 8.11 -6.74 -6.77
CA ASP A 179 7.51 -6.13 -7.96
C ASP A 179 6.11 -5.55 -7.68
N THR A 180 5.71 -4.54 -8.46
CA THR A 180 4.35 -3.97 -8.44
C THR A 180 3.97 -3.37 -7.07
N ILE A 181 4.95 -2.80 -6.36
CA ILE A 181 4.72 -2.14 -5.07
C ILE A 181 3.97 -0.85 -5.32
N PHE A 182 2.86 -0.64 -4.61
CA PHE A 182 2.07 0.60 -4.72
C PHE A 182 1.64 0.93 -6.16
N SER A 183 1.28 -0.09 -6.95
CA SER A 183 0.69 0.11 -8.28
C SER A 183 -0.85 0.07 -8.22
N ASP A 184 -1.53 0.55 -9.26
CA ASP A 184 -2.99 0.66 -9.37
C ASP A 184 -3.62 1.54 -8.28
N LEU A 185 -2.92 2.59 -7.83
CA LEU A 185 -3.38 3.41 -6.72
C LEU A 185 -4.43 4.43 -7.14
N ALA A 186 -5.41 4.63 -6.26
CA ALA A 186 -6.46 5.63 -6.41
C ALA A 186 -7.25 5.53 -7.73
N ILE A 187 -7.31 4.36 -8.38
CA ILE A 187 -8.00 4.23 -9.66
C ILE A 187 -9.54 4.20 -9.51
N TYR A 188 -10.30 4.30 -10.60
CA TYR A 188 -11.77 4.18 -10.65
C TYR A 188 -12.50 5.15 -9.70
N SER A 189 -12.19 6.45 -9.79
CA SER A 189 -12.70 7.49 -8.89
C SER A 189 -12.26 7.33 -7.42
N GLY A 190 -11.19 6.58 -7.22
CA GLY A 190 -10.44 6.49 -5.99
C GLY A 190 -9.72 7.78 -5.60
N GLN A 191 -9.41 7.94 -4.32
CA GLN A 191 -8.69 9.12 -3.83
C GLN A 191 -7.64 8.74 -2.79
N ILE A 192 -6.42 9.25 -2.98
CA ILE A 192 -5.36 9.22 -1.97
C ILE A 192 -4.80 10.62 -1.76
N GLY A 193 -4.62 11.02 -0.50
CA GLY A 193 -4.05 12.33 -0.16
C GLY A 193 -2.57 12.43 -0.53
N LEU A 194 -1.74 11.65 0.16
CA LEU A 194 -0.30 11.53 -0.02
C LEU A 194 0.09 10.07 -0.27
N VAL A 195 0.81 9.82 -1.36
CA VAL A 195 1.52 8.57 -1.62
C VAL A 195 3.02 8.86 -1.49
N ALA A 196 3.74 8.04 -0.74
CA ALA A 196 5.19 8.12 -0.67
C ALA A 196 5.83 6.73 -0.73
N LEU A 197 6.80 6.55 -1.62
CA LEU A 197 7.65 5.36 -1.67
C LEU A 197 9.11 5.81 -1.60
N LEU A 198 9.82 5.33 -0.60
CA LEU A 198 11.22 5.68 -0.38
C LEU A 198 12.10 4.44 -0.26
N ASN A 199 13.35 4.56 -0.70
CA ASN A 199 14.42 3.58 -0.48
C ASN A 199 14.01 2.16 -0.94
N SER A 200 13.42 2.02 -2.12
CA SER A 200 12.81 0.77 -2.55
C SER A 200 13.48 0.19 -3.80
N GLU A 201 13.62 -1.14 -3.85
CA GLU A 201 14.12 -1.90 -4.99
C GLU A 201 12.95 -2.69 -5.58
N SER A 202 12.37 -2.17 -6.65
CA SER A 202 11.12 -2.67 -7.21
C SER A 202 11.07 -2.47 -8.72
N ASN A 203 10.49 -3.43 -9.44
CA ASN A 203 10.04 -3.20 -10.80
C ASN A 203 8.54 -2.88 -10.79
N MET A 204 8.10 -2.02 -11.70
CA MET A 204 6.69 -1.66 -11.86
C MET A 204 6.05 -1.03 -10.61
N SER A 205 6.85 -0.48 -9.70
CA SER A 205 6.32 0.26 -8.56
C SER A 205 5.74 1.59 -9.00
N LEU A 206 4.72 2.03 -8.27
CA LEU A 206 4.02 3.28 -8.54
C LEU A 206 3.46 3.36 -9.97
N ASN A 207 3.11 2.22 -10.57
CA ASN A 207 2.45 2.19 -11.88
C ASN A 207 0.94 2.43 -11.75
N ASP A 208 0.33 3.02 -12.77
CA ASP A 208 -1.12 3.18 -12.86
C ASP A 208 -1.73 3.94 -11.67
N ILE A 209 -1.07 5.02 -11.25
CA ILE A 209 -1.53 5.86 -10.14
C ILE A 209 -2.49 6.93 -10.63
N ALA A 210 -3.56 7.16 -9.89
CA ALA A 210 -4.58 8.16 -10.17
C ALA A 210 -5.28 7.97 -11.53
N SER A 211 -5.22 6.78 -12.13
CA SER A 211 -5.86 6.53 -13.43
C SER A 211 -7.39 6.39 -13.34
N ASN A 212 -8.10 6.48 -14.46
CA ASN A 212 -9.56 6.23 -14.54
C ASN A 212 -10.38 7.12 -13.59
N SER A 213 -10.24 8.44 -13.75
CA SER A 213 -10.83 9.47 -12.86
C SER A 213 -10.36 9.42 -11.41
N GLY A 214 -9.24 8.74 -11.16
CA GLY A 214 -8.57 8.69 -9.88
C GLY A 214 -7.94 10.02 -9.48
N VAL A 215 -7.73 10.23 -8.18
CA VAL A 215 -7.09 11.45 -7.68
C VAL A 215 -6.00 11.13 -6.66
N VAL A 216 -4.80 11.64 -6.92
CA VAL A 216 -3.72 11.70 -5.93
C VAL A 216 -3.33 13.15 -5.68
N GLY A 217 -3.32 13.57 -4.42
CA GLY A 217 -2.87 14.92 -4.07
C GLY A 217 -1.37 15.07 -4.31
N VAL A 218 -0.56 14.33 -3.55
CA VAL A 218 0.90 14.40 -3.63
C VAL A 218 1.45 12.99 -3.79
N CYS A 219 2.37 12.79 -4.73
CA CYS A 219 3.16 11.57 -4.88
C CYS A 219 4.65 11.91 -4.67
N ILE A 220 5.31 11.21 -3.75
CA ILE A 220 6.75 11.32 -3.49
C ILE A 220 7.41 9.97 -3.78
N ALA A 221 8.30 9.94 -4.77
CA ALA A 221 9.17 8.81 -5.05
C ALA A 221 10.62 9.24 -4.81
N ASN A 222 11.30 8.63 -3.83
CA ASN A 222 12.69 8.95 -3.54
C ASN A 222 13.56 7.71 -3.39
N ASN A 223 14.73 7.69 -4.05
CA ASN A 223 15.67 6.58 -4.00
C ASN A 223 14.99 5.24 -4.39
N ILE A 224 14.48 5.21 -5.61
CA ILE A 224 13.78 4.05 -6.19
C ILE A 224 14.67 3.41 -7.24
N LYS A 225 14.85 2.09 -7.15
CA LYS A 225 15.65 1.30 -8.08
C LYS A 225 14.82 0.22 -8.75
N GLY A 226 15.02 0.03 -10.04
CA GLY A 226 14.41 -1.03 -10.83
C GLY A 226 13.71 -0.49 -12.08
N CYS A 227 13.15 -1.39 -12.87
CA CYS A 227 12.65 -1.05 -14.20
C CYS A 227 11.14 -0.76 -14.18
N ASN A 228 10.69 -0.01 -15.18
CA ASN A 228 9.27 0.25 -15.42
C ASN A 228 8.53 0.92 -14.26
N ASN A 229 9.23 1.68 -13.42
CA ASN A 229 8.63 2.38 -12.29
C ASN A 229 7.96 3.69 -12.75
N LEU A 230 6.90 4.11 -12.04
CA LEU A 230 6.20 5.37 -12.30
C LEU A 230 5.63 5.45 -13.73
N ASN A 231 5.16 4.33 -14.28
CA ASN A 231 4.52 4.30 -15.59
C ASN A 231 3.01 4.54 -15.47
N SER A 232 2.43 5.16 -16.50
CA SER A 232 0.97 5.40 -16.59
C SER A 232 0.38 6.20 -15.42
N LEU A 233 0.93 7.39 -15.21
CA LEU A 233 0.50 8.29 -14.13
C LEU A 233 -0.66 9.18 -14.58
N ALA A 234 -1.70 9.25 -13.75
CA ALA A 234 -2.88 10.10 -13.91
C ALA A 234 -3.61 9.94 -15.26
N THR A 235 -3.53 8.77 -15.89
CA THR A 235 -4.11 8.53 -17.22
C THR A 235 -5.64 8.43 -17.17
N SER A 236 -6.31 8.46 -18.33
CA SER A 236 -7.76 8.22 -18.46
C SER A 236 -8.62 9.12 -17.56
N ASN A 237 -8.41 10.44 -17.68
CA ASN A 237 -9.05 11.50 -16.87
C ASN A 237 -8.65 11.48 -15.39
N GLY A 238 -7.53 10.82 -15.07
CA GLY A 238 -6.90 10.89 -13.77
C GLY A 238 -6.38 12.26 -13.42
N ASN A 239 -6.14 12.53 -12.13
CA ASN A 239 -5.53 13.77 -11.68
C ASN A 239 -4.49 13.52 -10.58
N MET A 240 -3.29 14.04 -10.79
CA MET A 240 -2.26 14.15 -9.77
C MET A 240 -1.87 15.61 -9.59
N LYS A 241 -1.97 16.17 -8.37
CA LYS A 241 -1.64 17.59 -8.16
C LYS A 241 -0.13 17.85 -8.14
N LEU A 242 0.62 17.01 -7.44
CA LEU A 242 2.07 17.13 -7.38
C LEU A 242 2.75 15.78 -7.43
N LEU A 243 3.74 15.67 -8.31
CA LEU A 243 4.67 14.56 -8.41
C LEU A 243 6.07 15.05 -8.02
N HIS A 244 6.69 14.42 -7.02
CA HIS A 244 8.09 14.61 -6.68
C HIS A 244 8.85 13.31 -6.92
N VAL A 245 9.87 13.34 -7.77
CA VAL A 245 10.73 12.19 -8.06
C VAL A 245 12.18 12.61 -7.89
N ASP A 246 12.94 11.88 -7.08
CA ASP A 246 14.37 12.14 -6.89
C ASP A 246 15.14 10.83 -6.61
N ASN A 247 16.35 10.71 -7.12
CA ASN A 247 17.16 9.48 -7.12
C ASN A 247 16.41 8.25 -7.69
N LEU A 248 15.91 8.35 -8.91
CA LEU A 248 15.31 7.21 -9.64
C LEU A 248 16.36 6.53 -10.53
N GLU A 249 16.55 5.23 -10.36
CA GLU A 249 17.49 4.41 -11.14
C GLU A 249 16.76 3.23 -11.80
N GLY A 250 16.99 3.02 -13.11
CA GLY A 250 16.53 1.83 -13.84
C GLY A 250 15.79 2.15 -15.13
N SER A 251 15.75 1.19 -16.06
CA SER A 251 15.27 1.40 -17.42
C SER A 251 13.74 1.52 -17.50
N GLU A 252 13.24 2.16 -18.55
CA GLU A 252 11.81 2.19 -18.91
C GLU A 252 10.89 2.79 -17.83
N SER A 253 11.45 3.57 -16.91
CA SER A 253 10.69 4.28 -15.87
C SER A 253 10.24 5.66 -16.36
N LEU A 254 9.21 6.22 -15.72
CA LEU A 254 8.55 7.47 -16.15
C LEU A 254 8.09 7.42 -17.62
N TYR A 255 7.77 6.21 -18.09
CA TYR A 255 7.29 5.97 -19.42
C TYR A 255 5.77 5.96 -19.41
N ASP A 256 5.17 6.83 -20.20
CA ASP A 256 3.73 6.83 -20.42
C ASP A 256 3.43 6.62 -21.89
N LEU A 257 2.68 5.57 -22.20
CA LEU A 257 2.24 5.26 -23.55
C LEU A 257 1.16 6.26 -23.98
N ASN A 258 1.55 7.48 -24.36
CA ASN A 258 0.74 8.46 -25.10
C ASN A 258 -0.78 8.40 -24.77
N PHE A 259 -1.15 8.54 -23.49
CA PHE A 259 -2.55 8.70 -23.13
C PHE A 259 -2.88 10.21 -23.18
N PRO A 260 -3.73 10.67 -24.10
CA PRO A 260 -4.03 12.09 -24.31
C PRO A 260 -4.81 12.77 -23.16
N TYR A 261 -4.86 12.15 -21.98
CA TYR A 261 -5.65 12.57 -20.81
C TYR A 261 -4.91 12.30 -19.49
N ALA A 262 -3.58 12.25 -19.50
CA ALA A 262 -2.80 12.28 -18.27
C ALA A 262 -2.77 13.70 -17.71
N HIS A 263 -3.07 13.89 -16.42
CA HIS A 263 -3.05 15.23 -15.79
C HIS A 263 -2.22 15.23 -14.52
N VAL A 264 -0.93 15.58 -14.66
CA VAL A 264 -0.06 15.90 -13.52
C VAL A 264 0.11 17.41 -13.44
N GLU A 265 -0.38 18.10 -12.41
CA GLU A 265 -0.31 19.57 -12.42
C GLU A 265 1.13 20.06 -12.28
N ILE A 266 1.85 19.61 -11.25
CA ILE A 266 3.23 20.01 -11.02
C ILE A 266 4.12 18.77 -10.91
N SER A 267 5.25 18.79 -11.62
CA SER A 267 6.30 17.78 -11.49
C SER A 267 7.60 18.43 -11.01
N VAL A 268 8.14 17.94 -9.90
CA VAL A 268 9.45 18.35 -9.36
C VAL A 268 10.38 17.15 -9.46
N VAL A 269 11.36 17.25 -10.35
CA VAL A 269 12.15 16.12 -10.81
C VAL A 269 13.64 16.37 -10.54
N GLY A 270 14.21 15.55 -9.67
CA GLY A 270 15.59 15.61 -9.22
C GLY A 270 16.53 14.75 -10.06
N ASP A 271 17.34 13.95 -9.37
CA ASP A 271 18.32 13.08 -10.01
C ASP A 271 17.65 11.81 -10.55
N ILE A 272 17.80 11.58 -11.86
CA ILE A 272 17.30 10.40 -12.56
C ILE A 272 18.42 9.79 -13.38
N ASP A 273 18.60 8.49 -13.25
CA ASP A 273 19.50 7.64 -14.03
C ASP A 273 18.70 6.52 -14.73
N ILE A 274 18.13 6.85 -15.88
CA ILE A 274 17.39 5.92 -16.73
C ILE A 274 18.26 5.64 -17.95
N PRO A 275 18.90 4.46 -18.04
CA PRO A 275 19.60 4.07 -19.26
C PRO A 275 18.56 3.92 -20.37
N HIS A 276 18.68 4.74 -21.43
CA HIS A 276 17.83 4.62 -22.61
C HIS A 276 18.14 3.31 -23.33
N SER A 277 17.17 2.39 -23.40
CA SER A 277 17.30 1.09 -24.06
C SER A 277 17.00 1.11 -25.56
N TYR A 278 16.77 2.28 -26.17
CA TYR A 278 16.42 2.38 -27.59
C TYR A 278 17.20 3.47 -28.33
N ASP A 279 18.10 3.04 -29.23
CA ASP A 279 18.73 3.82 -30.32
C ASP A 279 17.70 4.28 -31.39
N LEU A 280 16.43 4.47 -31.03
CA LEU A 280 15.35 4.84 -31.93
C LEU A 280 14.66 6.11 -31.41
N ILE A 281 15.03 7.22 -32.06
CA ILE A 281 14.39 8.55 -32.05
C ILE A 281 14.94 9.51 -30.99
N ASP A 282 16.08 10.10 -31.36
CA ASP A 282 16.94 11.04 -30.62
C ASP A 282 16.31 12.34 -30.08
N ASP A 283 15.03 12.65 -30.29
CA ASP A 283 14.49 13.97 -29.89
C ASP A 283 13.04 13.99 -29.36
N VAL A 284 12.31 12.88 -29.39
CA VAL A 284 10.86 12.88 -29.06
C VAL A 284 10.54 12.24 -27.70
N PHE A 285 11.44 11.41 -27.16
CA PHE A 285 11.22 10.64 -25.93
C PHE A 285 12.29 10.91 -24.87
N ARG A 286 12.68 12.17 -24.70
CA ARG A 286 13.27 12.58 -23.42
C ARG A 286 12.26 12.19 -22.32
N CYS A 287 12.72 11.91 -21.10
CA CYS A 287 11.87 11.72 -19.91
C CYS A 287 11.07 12.99 -19.55
N THR A 288 10.50 13.70 -20.52
CA THR A 288 9.39 14.60 -20.33
C THR A 288 8.24 13.73 -19.83
N ILE A 289 7.82 13.95 -18.58
CA ILE A 289 6.46 13.68 -18.14
C ILE A 289 5.59 14.53 -19.09
N PRO A 290 5.07 13.98 -20.21
CA PRO A 290 4.68 14.80 -21.37
C PRO A 290 3.43 15.64 -21.12
N PHE A 291 2.81 15.45 -19.96
CA PHE A 291 1.49 15.94 -19.62
C PHE A 291 1.47 16.67 -18.28
N THR A 292 2.61 17.27 -17.89
CA THR A 292 2.65 18.14 -16.72
C THR A 292 2.42 19.61 -17.06
N LYS A 293 1.62 20.32 -16.26
CA LYS A 293 1.37 21.77 -16.47
C LYS A 293 2.63 22.58 -16.16
N GLU A 294 3.34 22.22 -15.10
CA GLU A 294 4.58 22.86 -14.69
C GLU A 294 5.66 21.82 -14.32
N LEU A 295 6.87 22.01 -14.84
CA LEU A 295 7.99 21.08 -14.69
C LEU A 295 9.21 21.79 -14.11
N PHE A 296 9.72 21.28 -13.00
CA PHE A 296 10.93 21.75 -12.33
C PHE A 296 11.99 20.64 -12.34
N GLU A 297 12.88 20.66 -13.35
CA GLU A 297 13.95 19.66 -13.48
C GLU A 297 15.30 20.18 -12.96
N LYS A 298 15.89 19.47 -12.00
CA LYS A 298 17.20 19.80 -11.40
C LYS A 298 18.34 19.87 -12.42
N LYS A 299 18.32 19.00 -13.44
CA LYS A 299 19.31 18.99 -14.54
C LYS A 299 19.20 20.20 -15.46
N GLN A 300 18.01 20.78 -15.61
CA GLN A 300 17.77 21.95 -16.46
C GLN A 300 17.98 23.26 -15.69
N ASP A 301 17.38 23.38 -14.51
CA ASP A 301 17.43 24.57 -13.67
C ASP A 301 17.43 24.20 -12.19
N LYS A 302 18.63 24.11 -11.63
CA LYS A 302 18.85 23.76 -10.22
C LYS A 302 18.26 24.78 -9.26
N GLU A 303 18.21 26.07 -9.61
CA GLU A 303 17.69 27.10 -8.73
C GLU A 303 16.18 27.00 -8.62
N ASN A 304 15.47 26.94 -9.77
CA ASN A 304 14.02 26.77 -9.80
C ASN A 304 13.58 25.44 -9.17
N TYR A 305 14.32 24.36 -9.41
CA TYR A 305 14.12 23.09 -8.71
C TYR A 305 14.18 23.26 -7.18
N ASN A 306 15.23 23.88 -6.64
CA ASN A 306 15.36 24.08 -5.19
C ASN A 306 14.27 25.00 -4.63
N GLN A 307 13.84 26.01 -5.40
CA GLN A 307 12.72 26.87 -5.02
C GLN A 307 11.41 26.07 -4.93
N ALA A 308 11.12 25.18 -5.89
CA ALA A 308 9.96 24.31 -5.87
C ALA A 308 10.01 23.31 -4.69
N VAL A 309 11.15 22.65 -4.46
CA VAL A 309 11.36 21.75 -3.30
C VAL A 309 11.05 22.45 -1.98
N LYS A 310 11.52 23.70 -1.83
CA LYS A 310 11.25 24.51 -0.64
C LYS A 310 9.79 24.94 -0.55
N LYS A 311 9.22 25.44 -1.65
CA LYS A 311 7.84 25.95 -1.74
C LYS A 311 6.81 24.89 -1.34
N TYR A 312 6.97 23.66 -1.84
CA TYR A 312 6.05 22.56 -1.56
C TYR A 312 6.51 21.65 -0.40
N ASN A 313 7.51 22.08 0.39
CA ASN A 313 8.03 21.38 1.57
C ASN A 313 8.52 19.94 1.31
N LEU A 314 8.96 19.63 0.09
CA LEU A 314 9.23 18.25 -0.36
C LEU A 314 10.37 17.60 0.40
N GLN A 315 11.43 18.37 0.72
CA GLN A 315 12.54 17.86 1.51
C GLN A 315 12.12 17.55 2.95
N GLU A 316 11.42 18.48 3.64
CA GLU A 316 10.98 18.26 5.03
C GLU A 316 10.01 17.07 5.11
N MET A 317 9.14 16.88 4.12
CA MET A 317 8.29 15.68 4.02
C MET A 317 9.11 14.41 3.87
N THR A 318 10.08 14.39 2.95
CA THR A 318 10.96 13.25 2.70
C THR A 318 11.73 12.87 3.97
N ASP A 319 12.37 13.85 4.63
CA ASP A 319 13.12 13.65 5.88
C ASP A 319 12.23 13.05 6.99
N LEU A 320 11.01 13.58 7.15
CA LEU A 320 10.06 13.07 8.15
C LEU A 320 9.62 11.63 7.87
N ILE A 321 9.47 11.28 6.60
CA ILE A 321 9.09 9.93 6.15
C ILE A 321 10.25 8.96 6.41
N GLU A 322 11.48 9.30 6.05
CA GLU A 322 12.66 8.48 6.35
C GLU A 322 12.80 8.21 7.85
N GLU A 323 12.54 9.24 8.67
CA GLU A 323 12.58 9.14 10.12
C GLU A 323 11.53 8.21 10.74
N LEU A 324 10.53 7.74 9.98
CA LEU A 324 9.55 6.74 10.43
C LEU A 324 10.15 5.35 10.53
N SER A 325 11.21 5.06 9.76
CA SER A 325 11.78 3.71 9.72
C SER A 325 12.38 3.32 11.08
N GLY A 326 11.95 2.16 11.60
CA GLY A 326 12.34 1.66 12.92
C GLY A 326 11.98 2.57 14.10
N ALA A 327 11.13 3.58 13.91
CA ALA A 327 10.83 4.56 14.93
C ALA A 327 9.88 4.02 16.00
N SER A 328 9.98 4.55 17.23
CA SER A 328 9.00 4.27 18.28
C SER A 328 7.61 4.80 17.89
N ASP A 329 6.53 4.18 18.40
CA ASP A 329 5.15 4.65 18.17
C ASP A 329 4.96 6.14 18.45
N LYS A 330 5.55 6.67 19.53
CA LYS A 330 5.48 8.09 19.87
C LYS A 330 6.10 8.99 18.79
N LYS A 331 7.23 8.56 18.21
CA LYS A 331 7.91 9.29 17.14
C LYS A 331 7.12 9.19 15.83
N ILE A 332 6.57 8.01 15.52
CA ILE A 332 5.70 7.80 14.35
C ILE A 332 4.51 8.76 14.41
N ILE A 333 3.76 8.77 15.52
CA ILE A 333 2.60 9.67 15.67
C ILE A 333 3.01 11.12 15.48
N LYS A 334 4.09 11.57 16.16
CA LYS A 334 4.60 12.94 16.02
C LYS A 334 4.94 13.29 14.57
N ASN A 335 5.67 12.42 13.87
CA ASN A 335 6.12 12.69 12.50
C ASN A 335 4.95 12.64 11.51
N ILE A 336 3.98 11.73 11.68
CA ILE A 336 2.76 11.70 10.87
C ILE A 336 1.91 12.96 11.08
N THR A 337 1.72 13.41 12.32
CA THR A 337 1.00 14.67 12.58
C THR A 337 1.70 15.84 11.88
N ARG A 338 3.03 15.92 11.96
CA ARG A 338 3.80 16.96 11.27
C ARG A 338 3.68 16.84 9.74
N LEU A 339 3.73 15.63 9.22
CA LEU A 339 3.58 15.35 7.79
C LEU A 339 2.18 15.78 7.30
N GLN A 340 1.12 15.55 8.08
CA GLN A 340 -0.24 16.02 7.80
C GLN A 340 -0.32 17.56 7.76
N GLU A 341 0.37 18.26 8.66
CA GLU A 341 0.46 19.73 8.63
C GLU A 341 1.15 20.23 7.36
N LEU A 342 2.28 19.61 6.97
CA LEU A 342 2.99 19.97 5.75
C LEU A 342 2.16 19.68 4.52
N TYR A 343 1.50 18.52 4.46
CA TYR A 343 0.64 18.14 3.35
C TYR A 343 -0.50 19.15 3.16
N LYS A 344 -1.14 19.57 4.27
CA LYS A 344 -2.18 20.62 4.23
C LYS A 344 -1.64 21.95 3.69
N LYS A 345 -0.45 22.38 4.11
CA LYS A 345 0.18 23.60 3.58
C LYS A 345 0.48 23.48 2.09
N THR A 346 1.06 22.37 1.67
CA THR A 346 1.37 22.10 0.25
C THR A 346 0.09 22.08 -0.58
N LYS A 347 -0.97 21.44 -0.11
CA LYS A 347 -2.29 21.46 -0.76
C LYS A 347 -2.81 22.89 -0.93
N THR A 348 -2.75 23.72 0.11
CA THR A 348 -3.15 25.14 0.03
C THR A 348 -2.30 25.92 -0.97
N GLU A 349 -1.00 25.65 -1.10
CA GLU A 349 -0.18 26.28 -2.14
C GLU A 349 -0.60 25.83 -3.55
N LEU A 350 -0.82 24.52 -3.76
CA LEU A 350 -1.27 23.97 -5.05
C LEU A 350 -2.63 24.58 -5.48
N GLU A 351 -3.56 24.75 -4.55
CA GLU A 351 -4.88 25.36 -4.81
C GLU A 351 -4.79 26.82 -5.29
N LYS A 352 -3.73 27.56 -4.95
CA LYS A 352 -3.53 28.94 -5.45
C LYS A 352 -3.09 29.00 -6.91
N GLU A 353 -2.53 27.91 -7.44
CA GLU A 353 -1.93 27.86 -8.78
C GLU A 353 -2.85 27.26 -9.84
N THR A 354 -3.88 26.55 -9.37
CA THR A 354 -5.05 26.25 -10.18
C THR A 354 -5.87 27.51 -10.39
N GLU A 355 -5.77 28.12 -11.58
CA GLU A 355 -6.79 29.05 -12.06
C GLU A 355 -8.17 28.37 -11.98
N PRO A 356 -9.24 29.10 -11.63
CA PRO A 356 -10.59 28.55 -11.46
C PRO A 356 -11.23 27.94 -12.73
N ASP A 357 -10.54 27.96 -13.88
CA ASP A 357 -11.14 27.70 -15.20
C ASP A 357 -11.09 26.23 -15.68
N PHE A 358 -10.68 25.28 -14.84
CA PHE A 358 -10.85 23.85 -15.11
C PHE A 358 -11.61 23.14 -14.00
N ILE A 359 -12.76 23.69 -13.61
CA ILE A 359 -13.81 22.88 -12.98
C ILE A 359 -14.40 22.02 -14.09
N TYR A 360 -13.91 20.78 -14.23
CA TYR A 360 -14.83 19.73 -14.63
C TYR A 360 -15.91 19.74 -13.55
N ASN A 361 -17.11 20.17 -13.93
CA ASN A 361 -18.32 19.92 -13.16
C ASN A 361 -18.43 18.41 -12.99
N LEU A 362 -17.78 17.87 -11.96
CA LEU A 362 -18.15 16.61 -11.36
C LEU A 362 -19.36 16.92 -10.48
N ASP A 363 -20.49 17.18 -11.14
CA ASP A 363 -21.78 16.94 -10.53
C ASP A 363 -21.82 15.43 -10.21
N ILE A 364 -21.56 15.10 -8.94
CA ILE A 364 -21.78 13.77 -8.35
C ILE A 364 -22.72 13.94 -7.16
#